data_AF-A0A151TT64-F1
#
_entry.id   AF-A0A151TT64-F1
#
_cell.length_a   1.000
_cell.length_b   1.000
_cell.length_c   1.000
_cell.angle_alpha   90.00
_cell.angle_beta   90.00
_cell.angle_gamma   90.00
#
_symmetry.space_group_name_H-M   'P 1'
#
loop_
_entity.id
_entity.type
_entity.pdbx_description
1 polymer ?
#
loop_
_entity_poly.entity_id
_entity_poly.type
_entity_poly.pdbx_seq_one_letter_code
_entity_poly.pdbx_strand_id
1 'polypeptide(L)'
;MPPLLYLILSAYLIPISQCHPNTCRSYCGNITIDYPFAVQYGCGHPGFRDLLYCINDVLMFHISSGSYRVLEIDYAYQALTLHEPHMSTCHNLVLGSRGNGFALEPWRAPYMNPAADNVFMLIACSPRSPLFQGFPGKHLPCRNVSGMGCQDYYSCPAWEMMGHKPLGSPSFFGSGPPECCALPYEAIRGINLTKLQCEGYTSAYSVAPLRVHGPGDWSYGIRVRYSVQGNDEFCGACEATGGSCGFASDGIRQLCMCGDFNSTSNCDSDSGSSFYHLLLPPFIMFMLSC
;
A
#
# COMPACT_ATOMS: atom_id res chain seq x y z
N MET A 1 -57.82 -17.09 -52.88
CA MET A 1 -58.01 -16.97 -51.42
C MET A 1 -56.95 -17.85 -50.76
N PRO A 2 -56.12 -17.31 -49.86
CA PRO A 2 -54.83 -17.88 -49.45
C PRO A 2 -54.97 -18.81 -48.22
N PRO A 3 -53.89 -19.51 -47.82
CA PRO A 3 -53.62 -19.62 -46.39
C PRO A 3 -52.26 -19.03 -46.04
N LEU A 4 -52.31 -18.22 -44.97
CA LEU A 4 -51.23 -17.47 -44.36
C LEU A 4 -50.02 -18.33 -43.97
N LEU A 5 -48.83 -17.87 -44.36
CA LEU A 5 -47.55 -18.29 -43.82
C LEU A 5 -47.36 -17.60 -42.46
N TYR A 6 -47.54 -18.32 -41.34
CA TYR A 6 -47.27 -17.79 -39.99
C TYR A 6 -45.77 -17.87 -39.68
N LEU A 7 -45.08 -16.74 -39.78
CA LEU A 7 -43.73 -16.53 -39.23
C LEU A 7 -43.84 -16.38 -37.71
N ILE A 8 -43.58 -17.46 -36.98
CA ILE A 8 -43.31 -17.47 -35.55
C ILE A 8 -41.95 -16.81 -35.28
N LEU A 9 -41.98 -15.51 -35.02
CA LEU A 9 -40.85 -14.76 -34.49
C LEU A 9 -40.73 -15.06 -32.99
N SER A 10 -39.99 -16.11 -32.63
CA SER A 10 -39.60 -16.36 -31.24
C SER A 10 -38.57 -15.29 -30.83
N ALA A 11 -39.05 -14.19 -30.26
CA ALA A 11 -38.21 -13.22 -29.58
C ALA A 11 -37.59 -13.90 -28.36
N TYR A 12 -36.33 -14.32 -28.49
CA TYR A 12 -35.50 -14.67 -27.35
C TYR A 12 -35.35 -13.41 -26.48
N LEU A 13 -36.08 -13.37 -25.38
CA LEU A 13 -35.80 -12.44 -24.28
C LEU A 13 -34.49 -12.91 -23.66
N ILE A 14 -33.37 -12.34 -24.11
CA ILE A 14 -32.11 -12.42 -23.38
C ILE A 14 -32.35 -11.64 -22.08
N PRO A 15 -32.27 -12.26 -20.89
CA PRO A 15 -32.28 -11.49 -19.65
C PRO A 15 -31.05 -10.58 -19.69
N ILE A 16 -31.30 -9.27 -19.81
CA ILE A 16 -30.25 -8.27 -19.66
C ILE A 16 -29.88 -8.31 -18.19
N SER A 17 -28.84 -9.08 -17.86
CA SER A 17 -28.23 -9.03 -16.55
C SER A 17 -27.71 -7.60 -16.38
N GLN A 18 -28.35 -6.83 -15.49
CA GLN A 18 -27.90 -5.49 -15.17
C GLN A 18 -26.64 -5.63 -14.33
N CYS A 19 -25.50 -5.81 -15.00
CA CYS A 19 -24.20 -5.63 -14.38
C CYS A 19 -24.10 -4.13 -14.08
N HIS A 20 -24.42 -3.75 -12.85
CA HIS A 20 -24.22 -2.38 -12.41
C HIS A 20 -22.72 -2.12 -12.50
N PRO A 21 -22.26 -1.08 -13.21
CA PRO A 21 -20.84 -0.76 -13.25
C PRO A 21 -20.38 -0.57 -11.81
N ASN A 22 -19.29 -1.25 -11.42
CA ASN A 22 -18.70 -1.08 -10.11
C ASN A 22 -18.36 0.40 -9.89
N THR A 23 -19.18 1.12 -9.14
CA THR A 23 -19.09 2.57 -8.98
C THR A 23 -17.78 2.99 -8.31
N CYS A 24 -17.24 2.10 -7.48
CA CYS A 24 -16.01 2.32 -6.73
C CYS A 24 -14.73 1.87 -7.42
N ARG A 25 -14.82 1.08 -8.48
CA ARG A 25 -13.63 0.66 -9.23
C ARG A 25 -13.09 1.86 -9.99
N SER A 26 -11.80 2.16 -9.80
CA SER A 26 -11.19 3.34 -10.41
C SER A 26 -9.78 3.07 -10.89
N TYR A 27 -9.22 4.03 -11.63
CA TYR A 27 -7.84 4.02 -12.09
C TYR A 27 -7.25 5.43 -11.93
N CYS A 28 -5.94 5.52 -11.76
CA CYS A 28 -5.21 6.77 -11.79
C CYS A 28 -3.95 6.58 -12.63
N GLY A 29 -3.90 7.25 -13.79
CA GLY A 29 -2.89 6.96 -14.81
C GLY A 29 -2.94 5.48 -15.22
N ASN A 30 -1.86 4.74 -14.95
CA ASN A 30 -1.73 3.31 -15.29
C ASN A 30 -1.89 2.38 -14.07
N ILE A 31 -2.37 2.87 -12.94
CA ILE A 31 -2.55 2.09 -11.71
C ILE A 31 -4.04 1.84 -11.51
N THR A 32 -4.44 0.56 -11.43
CA THR A 32 -5.79 0.18 -11.01
C THR A 32 -5.95 0.37 -9.51
N ILE A 33 -7.11 0.85 -9.11
CA ILE A 33 -7.43 1.11 -7.71
C ILE A 33 -8.64 0.24 -7.36
N ASP A 34 -8.30 -0.89 -6.75
CA ASP A 34 -9.20 -1.90 -6.23
C ASP A 34 -9.19 -1.90 -4.69
N TYR A 35 -10.20 -2.54 -4.09
CA TYR A 35 -10.32 -2.74 -2.64
C TYR A 35 -9.02 -3.33 -2.06
N PRO A 36 -8.53 -2.87 -0.89
CA PRO A 36 -9.21 -2.00 0.09
C PRO A 36 -9.06 -0.50 -0.15
N PHE A 37 -8.32 -0.10 -1.18
CA PHE A 37 -8.06 1.30 -1.46
C PHE A 37 -9.18 1.92 -2.31
N ALA A 38 -9.30 3.24 -2.22
CA ALA A 38 -10.14 4.03 -3.10
C ALA A 38 -9.60 5.46 -3.18
N VAL A 39 -9.93 6.15 -4.27
CA VAL A 39 -9.74 7.61 -4.42
C VAL A 39 -11.04 8.38 -4.22
N GLN A 40 -12.18 7.69 -4.39
CA GLN A 40 -13.49 8.27 -4.19
C GLN A 40 -13.91 8.10 -2.73
N TYR A 41 -14.37 9.19 -2.12
CA TYR A 41 -14.89 9.14 -0.76
C TYR A 41 -16.13 8.23 -0.68
N GLY A 42 -16.21 7.41 0.36
CA GLY A 42 -17.28 6.42 0.55
C GLY A 42 -17.00 5.06 -0.08
N CYS A 43 -15.94 4.93 -0.90
CA CYS A 43 -15.51 3.67 -1.48
C CYS A 43 -14.35 3.01 -0.72
N GLY A 44 -14.22 1.68 -0.83
CA GLY A 44 -13.11 0.94 -0.21
C GLY A 44 -13.31 0.66 1.28
N HIS A 45 -12.23 0.31 1.98
CA HIS A 45 -12.26 -0.04 3.39
C HIS A 45 -12.04 1.21 4.28
N PRO A 46 -12.79 1.41 5.38
CA PRO A 46 -12.72 2.62 6.22
C PRO A 46 -11.35 2.86 6.84
N GLY A 47 -10.58 1.80 7.12
CA GLY A 47 -9.18 1.88 7.59
C GLY A 47 -8.21 2.50 6.55
N PHE A 48 -8.60 2.50 5.27
CA PHE A 48 -7.80 3.00 4.15
C PHE A 48 -8.36 4.31 3.56
N ARG A 49 -9.37 4.90 4.22
CA ARG A 49 -9.96 6.17 3.79
C ARG A 49 -8.93 7.30 3.82
N ASP A 50 -9.12 8.25 2.90
CA ASP A 50 -8.35 9.50 2.82
C ASP A 50 -6.83 9.28 2.72
N LEU A 51 -6.42 8.18 2.06
CA LEU A 51 -5.01 7.84 1.85
C LEU A 51 -4.53 8.12 0.44
N LEU A 52 -5.35 7.80 -0.57
CA LEU A 52 -4.98 7.91 -1.97
C LEU A 52 -5.68 9.08 -2.65
N TYR A 53 -4.90 9.84 -3.40
CA TYR A 53 -5.37 10.99 -4.17
C TYR A 53 -4.79 10.91 -5.58
N CYS A 54 -5.63 11.08 -6.60
CA CYS A 54 -5.17 11.14 -7.99
C CYS A 54 -5.06 12.61 -8.43
N ILE A 55 -3.85 13.04 -8.82
CA ILE A 55 -3.60 14.41 -9.26
C ILE A 55 -2.82 14.35 -10.58
N ASN A 56 -3.42 14.86 -11.67
CA ASN A 56 -2.82 14.85 -13.01
C ASN A 56 -2.29 13.46 -13.42
N ASP A 57 -3.13 12.42 -13.26
CA ASP A 57 -2.78 11.00 -13.51
C ASP A 57 -1.62 10.45 -12.67
N VAL A 58 -1.22 11.16 -11.61
CA VAL A 58 -0.23 10.69 -10.63
C VAL A 58 -0.96 10.31 -9.34
N LEU A 59 -0.83 9.05 -8.96
CA LEU A 59 -1.37 8.54 -7.71
C LEU A 59 -0.45 8.92 -6.53
N MET A 60 -1.03 9.63 -5.57
CA MET A 60 -0.35 10.13 -4.38
C MET A 60 -0.90 9.43 -3.14
N PHE A 61 -0.01 9.01 -2.25
CA PHE A 61 -0.32 8.50 -0.93
C PHE A 61 -0.02 9.57 0.11
N HIS A 62 -0.97 9.92 0.97
CA HIS A 62 -0.82 10.96 1.98
C HIS A 62 -1.07 10.42 3.38
N ILE A 63 -0.13 10.69 4.28
CA ILE A 63 -0.21 10.41 5.72
C ILE A 63 0.39 11.58 6.51
N SER A 64 0.28 11.53 7.84
CA SER A 64 0.80 12.59 8.72
C SER A 64 2.27 12.99 8.48
N SER A 65 3.13 12.07 8.02
CA SER A 65 4.54 12.37 7.72
C SER A 65 4.78 13.03 6.37
N GLY A 66 3.83 12.97 5.43
CA GLY A 66 3.97 13.64 4.14
C GLY A 66 3.18 12.98 3.01
N SER A 67 3.48 13.42 1.79
CA SER A 67 2.90 12.90 0.56
C SER A 67 3.96 12.18 -0.27
N TYR A 68 3.61 11.00 -0.76
CA TYR A 68 4.49 10.08 -1.46
C TYR A 68 3.85 9.74 -2.79
N ARG A 69 4.66 9.57 -3.84
CA ARG A 69 4.14 9.05 -5.09
C ARG A 69 3.99 7.54 -4.97
N VAL A 70 2.84 7.00 -5.35
CA VAL A 70 2.66 5.55 -5.48
C VAL A 70 3.30 5.09 -6.78
N LEU A 71 4.20 4.12 -6.69
CA LEU A 71 4.82 3.49 -7.85
C LEU A 71 3.97 2.31 -8.35
N GLU A 72 3.55 1.46 -7.43
CA GLU A 72 2.68 0.31 -7.73
C GLU A 72 1.84 -0.08 -6.51
N ILE A 73 0.74 -0.79 -6.79
CA ILE A 73 -0.04 -1.52 -5.80
C ILE A 73 -0.05 -2.99 -6.23
N ASP A 74 0.54 -3.83 -5.40
CA ASP A 74 0.56 -5.27 -5.59
C ASP A 74 -0.51 -5.92 -4.71
N TYR A 75 -1.65 -6.19 -5.33
CA TYR A 75 -2.79 -6.82 -4.67
C TYR A 75 -2.55 -8.28 -4.29
N ALA A 76 -1.70 -8.99 -5.03
CA ALA A 76 -1.40 -10.40 -4.76
C ALA A 76 -0.53 -10.57 -3.51
N TYR A 77 0.46 -9.68 -3.33
CA TYR A 77 1.36 -9.70 -2.17
C TYR A 77 0.97 -8.70 -1.07
N GLN A 78 -0.15 -7.99 -1.26
CA GLN A 78 -0.68 -6.97 -0.35
C GLN A 78 0.39 -5.94 0.02
N ALA A 79 1.02 -5.35 -1.00
CA ALA A 79 2.09 -4.38 -0.85
C ALA A 79 1.87 -3.13 -1.72
N LEU A 80 2.22 -1.97 -1.18
CA LEU A 80 2.19 -0.66 -1.81
C LEU A 80 3.61 -0.13 -1.85
N THR A 81 4.11 0.24 -3.03
CA THR A 81 5.47 0.77 -3.16
C THR A 81 5.43 2.29 -3.31
N LEU A 82 6.10 2.99 -2.39
CA LEU A 82 6.12 4.45 -2.32
C LEU A 82 7.48 5.02 -2.75
N HIS A 83 7.44 6.10 -3.52
CA HIS A 83 8.61 6.91 -3.88
C HIS A 83 8.62 8.21 -3.09
N GLU A 84 9.76 8.50 -2.46
CA GLU A 84 10.03 9.77 -1.80
C GLU A 84 11.15 10.55 -2.51
N PRO A 85 10.87 11.76 -3.03
CA PRO A 85 11.84 12.53 -3.82
C PRO A 85 13.04 13.08 -3.03
N HIS A 86 12.91 13.24 -1.71
CA HIS A 86 13.97 13.82 -0.86
C HIS A 86 14.69 12.77 -0.01
N MET A 87 14.57 11.50 -0.38
CA MET A 87 15.29 10.40 0.22
C MET A 87 16.64 10.19 -0.50
N SER A 88 17.68 9.78 0.24
CA SER A 88 18.97 9.45 -0.38
C SER A 88 18.91 8.11 -1.13
N THR A 89 19.74 7.95 -2.15
CA THR A 89 19.92 6.72 -2.93
C THR A 89 21.41 6.43 -3.12
N CYS A 90 21.76 5.34 -3.80
CA CYS A 90 23.16 5.02 -4.06
C CYS A 90 23.92 6.09 -4.88
N HIS A 91 23.21 6.88 -5.68
CA HIS A 91 23.81 7.88 -6.56
C HIS A 91 23.63 9.31 -6.07
N ASN A 92 22.79 9.54 -5.06
CA ASN A 92 22.49 10.89 -4.58
C ASN A 92 22.29 10.90 -3.06
N LEU A 93 23.09 11.71 -2.36
CA LEU A 93 22.95 11.92 -0.93
C LEU A 93 22.16 13.20 -0.67
N VAL A 94 21.02 13.07 -0.01
CA VAL A 94 20.15 14.18 0.38
C VAL A 94 20.27 14.41 1.88
N LEU A 95 20.82 15.56 2.27
CA LEU A 95 21.04 16.00 3.65
C LEU A 95 20.22 17.26 3.98
N GLY A 96 20.29 17.75 5.22
CA GLY A 96 19.57 18.96 5.66
C GLY A 96 18.13 18.71 6.12
N SER A 97 17.81 17.50 6.59
CA SER A 97 16.48 17.08 7.06
C SER A 97 15.35 17.34 6.05
N ARG A 98 15.63 17.17 4.75
CA ARG A 98 14.67 17.49 3.66
C ARG A 98 13.66 16.37 3.37
N GLY A 99 13.94 15.16 3.83
CA GLY A 99 13.02 14.02 3.72
C GLY A 99 11.78 14.21 4.59
N ASN A 100 10.61 13.85 4.05
CA ASN A 100 9.35 13.67 4.77
C ASN A 100 9.51 12.61 5.87
N GLY A 101 10.38 11.61 5.65
CA GLY A 101 10.49 10.46 6.52
C GLY A 101 9.30 9.53 6.33
N PHE A 102 8.90 8.80 7.36
CA PHE A 102 7.75 7.91 7.31
C PHE A 102 7.23 7.64 8.71
N ALA A 103 6.02 8.11 9.02
CA ALA A 103 5.38 7.87 10.30
C ALA A 103 3.87 7.71 10.10
N LEU A 104 3.38 6.51 10.41
CA LEU A 104 1.95 6.20 10.38
C LEU A 104 1.27 6.63 11.66
N GLU A 105 0.01 7.05 11.54
CA GLU A 105 -0.85 7.34 12.67
C GLU A 105 -1.11 6.05 13.47
N PRO A 106 -1.09 6.10 14.82
CA PRO A 106 -1.21 4.89 15.63
C PRO A 106 -2.46 4.04 15.36
N TRP A 107 -3.58 4.69 14.99
CA TRP A 107 -4.83 4.00 14.69
C TRP A 107 -4.81 3.24 13.36
N ARG A 108 -3.86 3.57 12.47
CA ARG A 108 -3.73 2.99 11.13
C ARG A 108 -2.67 1.89 11.06
N ALA A 109 -1.76 1.83 12.03
CA ALA A 109 -0.76 0.77 12.19
C ALA A 109 -1.33 -0.67 12.14
N PRO A 110 -2.57 -0.96 12.57
CA PRO A 110 -3.14 -2.31 12.41
C PRO A 110 -3.44 -2.69 10.96
N TYR A 111 -3.62 -1.72 10.06
CA TYR A 111 -4.00 -1.95 8.65
C TYR A 111 -2.80 -1.93 7.70
N MET A 112 -1.75 -1.19 8.06
CA MET A 112 -0.55 -1.07 7.22
C MET A 112 0.68 -0.79 8.06
N ASN A 113 1.81 -1.32 7.62
CA ASN A 113 3.14 -1.00 8.12
C ASN A 113 4.16 -1.19 7.00
N PRO A 114 5.33 -0.53 7.06
CA PRO A 114 6.46 -0.89 6.23
C PRO A 114 6.72 -2.40 6.28
N ALA A 115 7.08 -2.96 5.14
CA ALA A 115 7.39 -4.36 5.01
C ALA A 115 8.64 -4.69 5.85
N ALA A 116 8.66 -5.86 6.49
CA ALA A 116 9.76 -6.26 7.37
C ALA A 116 11.10 -6.42 6.64
N ASP A 117 11.06 -6.59 5.31
CA ASP A 117 12.22 -6.65 4.44
C ASP A 117 12.73 -5.28 3.97
N ASN A 118 12.02 -4.19 4.31
CA ASN A 118 12.42 -2.83 4.01
C ASN A 118 13.39 -2.31 5.08
N VAL A 119 14.61 -2.00 4.67
CA VAL A 119 15.61 -1.38 5.54
C VAL A 119 15.43 0.12 5.55
N PHE A 120 15.55 0.76 6.71
CA PHE A 120 15.72 2.20 6.82
C PHE A 120 17.14 2.49 7.29
N MET A 121 17.80 3.47 6.68
CA MET A 121 19.12 3.92 7.12
C MET A 121 19.11 5.41 7.40
N LEU A 122 19.40 5.77 8.63
CA LEU A 122 19.50 7.17 9.07
C LEU A 122 20.94 7.66 8.88
N ILE A 123 21.09 8.86 8.35
CA ILE A 123 22.35 9.41 7.88
C ILE A 123 22.73 10.66 8.68
N ALA A 124 23.98 10.71 9.13
CA ALA A 124 24.60 11.79 9.89
C ALA A 124 23.72 12.25 11.08
N CYS A 125 23.41 11.31 11.97
CA CYS A 125 22.69 11.60 13.20
C CYS A 125 23.60 12.22 14.27
N SER A 126 23.07 13.21 14.97
CA SER A 126 23.72 13.83 16.13
C SER A 126 24.05 12.80 17.21
N PRO A 127 25.19 12.92 17.93
CA PRO A 127 25.46 12.13 19.15
C PRO A 127 24.40 12.29 20.24
N ARG A 128 23.60 13.36 20.16
CA ARG A 128 22.47 13.62 21.07
C ARG A 128 21.13 13.06 20.59
N SER A 129 21.13 12.32 19.49
CA SER A 129 19.93 11.71 18.95
C SER A 129 19.29 10.74 19.97
N PRO A 130 17.95 10.74 20.09
CA PRO A 130 17.23 9.72 20.84
C PRO A 130 17.55 8.28 20.40
N LEU A 131 18.00 8.11 19.15
CA LEU A 131 18.44 6.84 18.58
C LEU A 131 19.57 6.19 19.40
N PHE A 132 20.42 7.00 20.04
CA PHE A 132 21.58 6.53 20.80
C PHE A 132 21.41 6.63 22.33
N GLN A 133 20.33 7.28 22.80
CA GLN A 133 20.14 7.60 24.22
C GLN A 133 19.01 6.82 24.89
N GLY A 134 18.09 6.20 24.12
CA GLY A 134 16.80 5.71 24.64
C GLY A 134 16.66 4.20 24.87
N PHE A 135 17.68 3.38 24.61
CA PHE A 135 17.55 1.92 24.73
C PHE A 135 18.07 1.42 26.10
N PRO A 136 17.19 0.95 27.02
CA PRO A 136 17.65 0.36 28.27
C PRO A 136 18.45 -0.92 27.96
N GLY A 137 19.75 -0.89 28.23
CA GLY A 137 20.68 -2.01 27.94
C GLY A 137 21.51 -1.83 26.65
N LYS A 138 22.28 -0.74 26.54
CA LYS A 138 23.51 -0.56 25.74
C LYS A 138 23.73 -1.44 24.47
N HIS A 139 22.77 -1.45 23.55
CA HIS A 139 23.05 -1.83 22.16
C HIS A 139 22.49 -0.76 21.23
N LEU A 140 23.33 -0.27 20.32
CA LEU A 140 22.88 0.52 19.19
C LEU A 140 21.82 -0.31 18.44
N PRO A 141 20.64 0.24 18.08
CA PRO A 141 19.64 -0.52 17.32
C PRO A 141 20.10 -0.80 15.88
N CYS A 142 21.27 -0.28 15.50
CA CYS A 142 21.79 -0.36 14.14
C CYS A 142 22.18 -1.79 13.80
N ARG A 143 21.47 -2.38 12.84
CA ARG A 143 21.71 -3.72 12.31
C ARG A 143 21.29 -3.79 10.84
N ASN A 144 21.92 -4.71 10.11
CA ASN A 144 21.49 -4.99 8.74
C ASN A 144 20.07 -5.58 8.74
N VAL A 145 19.31 -5.30 7.70
CA VAL A 145 17.95 -5.80 7.46
C VAL A 145 17.93 -6.41 6.07
N SER A 146 17.50 -7.66 5.95
CA SER A 146 17.47 -8.40 4.67
C SER A 146 18.80 -8.38 3.89
N GLY A 147 19.92 -8.41 4.61
CA GLY A 147 21.26 -8.36 4.00
C GLY A 147 21.68 -6.97 3.49
N MET A 148 20.84 -5.94 3.65
CA MET A 148 21.18 -4.55 3.35
C MET A 148 21.61 -3.83 4.62
N GLY A 149 22.70 -3.07 4.56
CA GLY A 149 23.21 -2.32 5.69
C GLY A 149 24.16 -1.19 5.31
N CYS A 150 24.58 -0.44 6.32
CA CYS A 150 25.44 0.74 6.11
C CYS A 150 26.80 0.39 5.50
N GLN A 151 27.38 -0.77 5.84
CA GLN A 151 28.68 -1.19 5.30
C GLN A 151 28.63 -1.31 3.77
N ASP A 152 27.59 -1.96 3.24
CA ASP A 152 27.38 -2.04 1.81
C ASP A 152 27.04 -0.66 1.26
N TYR A 153 26.15 0.10 1.93
CA TYR A 153 25.74 1.43 1.48
C TYR A 153 26.90 2.43 1.34
N TYR A 154 27.96 2.32 2.14
CA TYR A 154 29.16 3.16 2.00
C TYR A 154 29.95 2.93 0.70
N SER A 155 29.71 1.82 -0.01
CA SER A 155 30.30 1.58 -1.34
C SER A 155 29.60 2.35 -2.47
N CYS A 156 28.51 3.08 -2.17
CA CYS A 156 27.79 3.86 -3.14
C CYS A 156 28.54 5.12 -3.61
N PRO A 157 28.47 5.49 -4.90
CA PRO A 157 29.10 6.70 -5.44
C PRO A 157 28.72 8.00 -4.71
N ALA A 158 27.51 8.07 -4.14
CA ALA A 158 27.05 9.22 -3.37
C ALA A 158 27.97 9.56 -2.17
N TRP A 159 28.61 8.56 -1.56
CA TRP A 159 29.52 8.75 -0.42
C TRP A 159 30.91 9.23 -0.84
N GLU A 160 31.37 8.84 -2.03
CA GLU A 160 32.66 9.30 -2.57
C GLU A 160 32.67 10.82 -2.78
N MET A 161 31.53 11.39 -3.22
CA MET A 161 31.36 12.83 -3.43
C MET A 161 31.45 13.64 -2.13
N MET A 162 31.14 13.03 -0.99
CA MET A 162 31.27 13.64 0.34
C MET A 162 32.70 13.53 0.90
N GLY A 163 33.64 12.95 0.14
CA GLY A 163 35.01 12.72 0.60
C GLY A 163 35.18 11.47 1.48
N HIS A 164 34.13 10.66 1.63
CA HIS A 164 34.26 9.35 2.27
C HIS A 164 34.89 8.36 1.28
N LYS A 165 36.16 8.02 1.49
CA LYS A 165 36.80 6.93 0.76
C LYS A 165 36.41 5.59 1.41
N PRO A 166 35.91 4.61 0.64
CA PRO A 166 35.56 3.30 1.17
C PRO A 166 36.81 2.46 1.35
N LEU A 167 37.65 2.77 2.34
CA LEU A 167 38.74 1.92 2.79
C LEU A 167 39.12 2.28 4.22
N GLY A 168 38.67 1.44 5.17
CA GLY A 168 39.41 1.24 6.42
C GLY A 168 39.64 2.46 7.31
N SER A 169 38.68 3.38 7.42
CA SER A 169 38.59 4.20 8.63
C SER A 169 37.64 3.52 9.60
N PRO A 170 38.12 2.60 10.47
CA PRO A 170 37.47 2.47 11.76
C PRO A 170 37.52 3.89 12.32
N SER A 171 36.37 4.48 12.65
CA SER A 171 36.26 5.55 13.64
C SER A 171 37.63 6.09 14.04
N PHE A 172 38.18 7.04 13.26
CA PHE A 172 39.56 7.51 13.41
C PHE A 172 39.61 8.24 14.75
N PHE A 173 39.80 7.46 15.82
CA PHE A 173 39.74 7.83 17.23
C PHE A 173 38.61 8.82 17.59
N GLY A 174 37.38 8.33 17.77
CA GLY A 174 36.31 9.16 18.33
C GLY A 174 35.15 8.33 18.85
N SER A 175 34.79 8.53 20.11
CA SER A 175 33.64 7.99 20.83
C SER A 175 32.27 8.50 20.30
N GLY A 176 32.16 8.70 18.99
CA GLY A 176 30.98 9.24 18.31
C GLY A 176 30.07 8.16 17.70
N PRO A 177 28.82 8.50 17.38
CA PRO A 177 27.91 7.61 16.67
C PRO A 177 28.40 7.33 15.24
N PRO A 178 27.99 6.21 14.63
CA PRO A 178 28.25 5.95 13.21
C PRO A 178 27.52 6.96 12.31
N GLU A 179 28.10 7.26 11.15
CA GLU A 179 27.52 8.17 10.16
C GLU A 179 26.26 7.61 9.49
N CYS A 180 26.09 6.29 9.50
CA CYS A 180 24.91 5.60 9.02
C CYS A 180 24.47 4.59 10.07
N CYS A 181 23.17 4.54 10.33
CA CYS A 181 22.54 3.53 11.17
C CYS A 181 21.41 2.85 10.39
N ALA A 182 21.60 1.59 10.02
CA ALA A 182 20.57 0.77 9.38
C ALA A 182 19.69 0.11 10.45
N LEU A 183 18.38 0.07 10.25
CA LEU A 183 17.46 -0.52 11.21
C LEU A 183 16.13 -0.89 10.54
N PRO A 184 15.38 -1.85 11.10
CA PRO A 184 14.02 -2.12 10.66
C PRO A 184 13.06 -1.08 11.24
N TYR A 185 11.90 -0.89 10.61
CA TYR A 185 10.93 0.11 11.04
C TYR A 185 10.45 -0.10 12.48
N GLU A 186 10.30 -1.34 12.93
CA GLU A 186 9.78 -1.70 14.25
C GLU A 186 10.64 -1.18 15.41
N ALA A 187 11.93 -0.93 15.16
CA ALA A 187 12.87 -0.44 16.18
C ALA A 187 12.63 1.03 16.57
N ILE A 188 12.05 1.84 15.68
CA ILE A 188 11.82 3.28 15.89
C ILE A 188 10.36 3.71 15.70
N ARG A 189 9.57 2.93 14.94
CA ARG A 189 8.14 3.13 14.66
C ARG A 189 7.78 4.50 14.06
N GLY A 190 8.76 5.17 13.46
CA GLY A 190 8.59 6.46 12.83
C GLY A 190 9.92 7.11 12.48
N ILE A 191 10.14 7.36 11.19
CA ILE A 191 11.28 8.13 10.68
C ILE A 191 10.86 9.60 10.68
N ASN A 192 11.31 10.34 11.68
CA ASN A 192 11.16 11.79 11.74
C ASN A 192 12.55 12.40 11.95
N LEU A 193 13.11 12.97 10.89
CA LEU A 193 14.50 13.42 10.85
C LEU A 193 14.81 14.48 11.92
N THR A 194 13.90 15.43 12.12
CA THR A 194 14.05 16.48 13.13
C THR A 194 14.03 15.90 14.54
N LYS A 195 13.08 15.00 14.84
CA LYS A 195 12.98 14.36 16.16
C LYS A 195 14.18 13.44 16.43
N LEU A 196 14.66 12.75 15.39
CA LEU A 196 15.81 11.87 15.45
C LEU A 196 17.14 12.62 15.33
N GLN A 197 17.14 13.94 15.05
CA GLN A 197 18.34 14.76 14.84
C GLN A 197 19.29 14.15 13.80
N CYS A 198 18.75 13.72 12.66
CA CYS A 198 19.52 13.17 11.55
C CYS A 198 19.41 14.06 10.31
N GLU A 199 20.49 14.22 9.57
CA GLU A 199 20.53 15.08 8.38
C GLU A 199 19.82 14.47 7.19
N GLY A 200 19.76 13.15 7.08
CA GLY A 200 19.10 12.48 5.97
C GLY A 200 18.70 11.06 6.30
N TYR A 201 18.04 10.41 5.35
CA TYR A 201 17.78 8.98 5.43
C TYR A 201 17.64 8.36 4.04
N THR A 202 17.72 7.03 4.01
CA THR A 202 17.36 6.21 2.86
C THR A 202 16.50 5.02 3.30
N SER A 203 15.75 4.46 2.36
CA SER A 203 14.99 3.24 2.51
C SER A 203 15.17 2.39 1.25
N ALA A 204 15.40 1.09 1.47
CA ALA A 204 15.63 0.14 0.41
C ALA A 204 14.99 -1.21 0.71
N TYR A 205 14.72 -1.97 -0.34
CA TYR A 205 14.19 -3.34 -0.26
C TYR A 205 14.75 -4.18 -1.42
N SER A 206 14.63 -5.49 -1.27
CA SER A 206 15.01 -6.47 -2.30
C SER A 206 13.79 -7.29 -2.70
N VAL A 207 13.46 -7.31 -3.99
CA VAL A 207 12.48 -8.26 -4.54
C VAL A 207 13.22 -9.53 -4.96
N ALA A 208 12.86 -10.67 -4.39
CA ALA A 208 13.56 -11.94 -4.62
C ALA A 208 13.44 -12.46 -6.08
N PRO A 209 14.39 -13.25 -6.60
CA PRO A 209 15.74 -13.54 -6.13
C PRO A 209 16.77 -13.13 -7.19
N LEU A 210 16.88 -11.83 -7.49
CA LEU A 210 18.07 -11.37 -8.23
C LEU A 210 19.23 -11.33 -7.23
N ARG A 211 20.37 -11.92 -7.62
CA ARG A 211 21.62 -11.75 -6.87
C ARG A 211 21.93 -10.27 -6.85
N VAL A 212 21.61 -9.61 -5.76
CA VAL A 212 21.88 -8.20 -5.57
C VAL A 212 23.40 -8.05 -5.45
N HIS A 213 24.06 -7.43 -6.43
CA HIS A 213 25.53 -7.35 -6.45
C HIS A 213 26.07 -6.25 -5.52
N GLY A 214 25.19 -5.42 -4.97
CA GLY A 214 25.52 -4.37 -4.02
C GLY A 214 24.43 -3.31 -3.94
N PRO A 215 24.69 -2.18 -3.28
CA PRO A 215 23.68 -1.13 -3.07
C PRO A 215 23.24 -0.39 -4.34
N GLY A 216 24.01 -0.49 -5.43
CA GLY A 216 23.59 0.04 -6.74
C GLY A 216 22.39 -0.69 -7.34
N ASP A 217 22.19 -1.96 -6.97
CA ASP A 217 21.07 -2.79 -7.46
C ASP A 217 19.89 -2.83 -6.49
N TRP A 218 19.95 -2.08 -5.37
CA TRP A 218 18.85 -2.01 -4.42
C TRP A 218 17.68 -1.24 -5.01
N SER A 219 16.47 -1.69 -4.68
CA SER A 219 15.27 -0.91 -4.97
C SER A 219 15.09 0.13 -3.87
N TYR A 220 15.22 1.41 -4.21
CA TYR A 220 15.04 2.52 -3.28
C TYR A 220 13.58 2.97 -3.26
N GLY A 221 12.99 2.94 -2.07
CA GLY A 221 11.60 3.31 -1.83
C GLY A 221 11.08 2.65 -0.56
N ILE A 222 9.86 3.00 -0.19
CA ILE A 222 9.22 2.47 1.01
C ILE A 222 8.16 1.46 0.57
N ARG A 223 8.42 0.18 0.81
CA ARG A 223 7.44 -0.88 0.57
C ARG A 223 6.55 -1.01 1.80
N VAL A 224 5.27 -0.73 1.68
CA VAL A 224 4.28 -0.76 2.76
C VAL A 224 3.40 -1.98 2.55
N ARG A 225 3.41 -2.91 3.51
CA ARG A 225 2.44 -3.98 3.54
C ARG A 225 1.12 -3.50 4.10
N TYR A 226 0.04 -3.99 3.53
CA TYR A 226 -1.31 -3.74 4.05
C TYR A 226 -2.06 -5.04 4.31
N SER A 227 -3.07 -4.94 5.15
CA SER A 227 -3.98 -6.04 5.46
C SER A 227 -5.35 -5.49 5.82
N VAL A 228 -6.38 -6.14 5.33
CA VAL A 228 -7.77 -5.87 5.72
C VAL A 228 -8.07 -6.74 6.93
N GLN A 229 -8.40 -6.12 8.06
CA GLN A 229 -8.71 -6.90 9.26
C GLN A 229 -10.15 -7.41 9.21
N GLY A 230 -10.33 -8.74 9.30
CA GLY A 230 -11.59 -9.38 9.69
C GLY A 230 -12.79 -9.22 8.76
N ASN A 231 -12.64 -8.61 7.58
CA ASN A 231 -13.77 -8.28 6.69
C ASN A 231 -13.43 -8.33 5.18
N ASP A 232 -12.40 -9.09 4.78
CA ASP A 232 -12.23 -9.45 3.36
C ASP A 232 -13.44 -10.25 2.85
N GLU A 233 -14.02 -11.09 3.70
CA GLU A 233 -15.24 -11.85 3.39
C GLU A 233 -16.43 -10.94 3.07
N PHE A 234 -16.57 -9.80 3.79
CA PHE A 234 -17.64 -8.85 3.54
C PHE A 234 -17.59 -8.30 2.12
N CYS A 235 -16.43 -7.79 1.71
CA CYS A 235 -16.33 -7.20 0.38
C CYS A 235 -16.43 -8.25 -0.73
N GLY A 236 -15.81 -9.42 -0.53
CA GLY A 236 -15.95 -10.54 -1.45
C GLY A 236 -17.42 -10.98 -1.63
N ALA A 237 -18.20 -11.05 -0.55
CA ALA A 237 -19.63 -11.38 -0.63
C ALA A 237 -20.45 -10.29 -1.34
N CYS A 238 -20.14 -9.01 -1.06
CA CYS A 238 -20.79 -7.89 -1.74
C CYS A 238 -20.56 -7.91 -3.25
N GLU A 239 -19.30 -8.00 -3.68
CA GLU A 239 -18.91 -8.04 -5.10
C GLU A 239 -19.46 -9.28 -5.80
N ALA A 240 -19.49 -10.44 -5.14
CA ALA A 240 -20.07 -11.67 -5.69
C ALA A 240 -21.57 -11.54 -6.02
N THR A 241 -22.28 -10.66 -5.32
CA THR A 241 -23.71 -10.36 -5.57
C THR A 241 -23.93 -9.15 -6.47
N GLY A 242 -22.87 -8.63 -7.09
CA GLY A 242 -22.92 -7.48 -8.01
C GLY A 242 -22.94 -6.11 -7.32
N GLY A 243 -22.62 -6.05 -6.02
CA GLY A 243 -22.49 -4.80 -5.28
C GLY A 243 -21.08 -4.21 -5.32
N SER A 244 -20.94 -2.95 -4.90
CA SER A 244 -19.65 -2.29 -4.71
C SER A 244 -19.36 -2.03 -3.23
N CYS A 245 -18.13 -2.29 -2.79
CA CYS A 245 -17.73 -2.12 -1.40
C CYS A 245 -17.39 -0.67 -1.05
N GLY A 246 -17.91 -0.22 0.08
CA GLY A 246 -17.66 1.12 0.59
C GLY A 246 -17.87 1.25 2.08
N PHE A 247 -18.04 2.49 2.51
CA PHE A 247 -18.33 2.84 3.89
C PHE A 247 -19.33 4.00 3.98
N ALA A 248 -20.09 4.04 5.07
CA ALA A 248 -21.10 5.06 5.32
C ALA A 248 -20.49 6.46 5.54
N SER A 249 -21.31 7.50 5.52
CA SER A 249 -20.87 8.89 5.74
C SER A 249 -20.22 9.16 7.10
N ASP A 250 -20.36 8.24 8.07
CA ASP A 250 -19.64 8.30 9.35
C ASP A 250 -18.16 7.89 9.24
N GLY A 251 -17.73 7.38 8.08
CA GLY A 251 -16.36 6.96 7.81
C GLY A 251 -15.97 5.62 8.41
N ILE A 252 -16.86 4.95 9.16
CA ILE A 252 -16.51 3.83 10.04
C ILE A 252 -17.21 2.55 9.60
N ARG A 253 -18.51 2.62 9.31
CA ARG A 253 -19.30 1.42 9.01
C ARG A 253 -19.15 1.01 7.56
N GLN A 254 -18.74 -0.22 7.31
CA GLN A 254 -18.70 -0.79 5.97
C GLN A 254 -20.09 -1.00 5.41
N LEU A 255 -20.20 -0.85 4.09
CA LEU A 255 -21.47 -0.86 3.37
C LEU A 255 -21.28 -1.48 1.99
N CYS A 256 -22.27 -2.28 1.58
CA CYS A 256 -22.37 -2.85 0.27
C CYS A 256 -23.39 -2.03 -0.52
N MET A 257 -22.93 -1.37 -1.59
CA MET A 257 -23.75 -0.52 -2.43
C MET A 257 -24.34 -1.36 -3.56
N CYS A 258 -25.66 -1.59 -3.52
CA CYS A 258 -26.39 -2.47 -4.43
C CYS A 258 -27.14 -1.71 -5.55
N GLY A 259 -26.70 -0.47 -5.83
CA GLY A 259 -27.41 0.45 -6.73
C GLY A 259 -28.54 1.18 -6.01
N ASP A 260 -29.68 0.51 -5.81
CA ASP A 260 -30.91 1.13 -5.28
C ASP A 260 -30.98 1.17 -3.75
N PHE A 261 -30.20 0.32 -3.09
CA PHE A 261 -30.16 0.24 -1.63
C PHE A 261 -28.75 -0.07 -1.13
N ASN A 262 -28.57 0.15 0.17
CA ASN A 262 -27.34 -0.04 0.89
C ASN A 262 -27.50 -1.20 1.88
N SER A 263 -26.61 -2.19 1.80
CA SER A 263 -26.65 -3.41 2.62
C SER A 263 -25.44 -3.50 3.55
N THR A 264 -25.58 -4.23 4.66
CA THR A 264 -24.48 -4.52 5.61
C THR A 264 -23.86 -5.90 5.40
N SER A 265 -24.29 -6.65 4.38
CA SER A 265 -23.72 -7.96 4.02
C SER A 265 -23.46 -8.09 2.52
N ASN A 266 -24.52 -8.12 1.72
CA ASN A 266 -24.51 -8.42 0.28
C ASN A 266 -25.79 -7.88 -0.38
N CYS A 267 -25.87 -8.01 -1.71
CA CYS A 267 -27.00 -7.56 -2.52
C CYS A 267 -28.03 -8.66 -2.80
N ASP A 268 -27.88 -9.83 -2.16
CA ASP A 268 -28.91 -10.86 -2.13
C ASP A 268 -30.07 -10.37 -1.28
N SER A 269 -30.97 -9.63 -1.91
CA SER A 269 -32.31 -9.45 -1.35
C SER A 269 -32.98 -10.81 -1.42
N ASP A 270 -33.27 -11.43 -0.27
CA ASP A 270 -34.24 -12.52 -0.23
C ASP A 270 -35.50 -11.95 -0.88
N SER A 271 -35.81 -12.40 -2.09
CA SER A 271 -36.66 -11.68 -3.01
C SER A 271 -38.07 -11.58 -2.42
N GLY A 272 -38.36 -10.46 -1.77
CA GLY A 272 -39.69 -10.00 -1.43
C GLY A 272 -40.44 -9.57 -2.70
N SER A 273 -40.57 -10.48 -3.67
CA SER A 273 -41.56 -10.39 -4.73
C SER A 273 -42.09 -11.78 -5.05
N SER A 274 -43.31 -12.01 -4.58
CA SER A 274 -44.26 -13.02 -5.06
C SER A 274 -43.84 -14.49 -4.95
N PHE A 275 -44.43 -15.15 -3.95
CA PHE A 275 -45.07 -16.46 -4.16
C PHE A 275 -45.70 -16.48 -5.56
N TYR A 276 -45.07 -17.13 -6.53
CA TYR A 276 -45.63 -17.87 -7.67
C TYR A 276 -44.49 -18.15 -8.67
N HIS A 277 -43.52 -18.97 -8.30
CA HIS A 277 -42.78 -19.77 -9.28
C HIS A 277 -42.35 -21.09 -8.63
N LEU A 278 -43.36 -21.87 -8.26
CA LEU A 278 -43.19 -23.31 -8.14
C LEU A 278 -43.07 -23.88 -9.56
N LEU A 279 -42.06 -24.75 -9.71
CA LEU A 279 -41.78 -25.68 -10.82
C LEU A 279 -40.83 -25.15 -11.91
N LEU A 280 -39.54 -25.47 -11.79
CA LEU A 280 -38.72 -26.14 -12.83
C LEU A 280 -37.45 -26.76 -12.16
N PRO A 281 -36.90 -27.87 -12.70
CA PRO A 281 -36.02 -28.82 -11.99
C PRO A 281 -34.53 -28.40 -11.92
N PRO A 282 -33.69 -29.07 -11.10
CA PRO A 282 -32.34 -28.62 -10.75
C PRO A 282 -31.32 -29.05 -11.79
N PHE A 283 -31.29 -28.39 -12.94
CA PHE A 283 -30.19 -28.52 -13.91
C PHE A 283 -30.02 -27.19 -14.65
N ILE A 284 -29.34 -26.24 -14.02
CA ILE A 284 -28.42 -25.22 -14.57
C ILE A 284 -27.86 -24.52 -13.33
N MET A 285 -27.07 -25.28 -12.58
CA MET A 285 -26.10 -24.75 -11.61
C MET A 285 -24.77 -24.96 -12.33
N PHE A 286 -23.94 -23.91 -12.45
CA PHE A 286 -22.81 -23.79 -13.38
C PHE A 286 -23.16 -23.26 -14.77
N MET A 287 -23.16 -21.94 -14.92
CA MET A 287 -22.54 -21.17 -16.02
C MET A 287 -23.06 -19.75 -15.96
N LEU A 288 -22.71 -19.00 -14.91
CA LEU A 288 -22.81 -17.55 -14.82
C LEU A 288 -21.93 -17.11 -13.64
N SER A 289 -20.63 -17.35 -13.78
CA SER A 289 -19.63 -16.53 -13.08
C SER A 289 -19.53 -15.23 -13.88
N CYS A 290 -19.90 -14.11 -13.26
CA CYS A 290 -19.15 -12.88 -13.46
C CYS A 290 -17.79 -13.03 -12.76
#